data_AF-A0A1N7RNB0-F1
#
_entry.id   AF-A0A1N7RNB0-F1
#
_cell.length_a   1.000
_cell.length_b   1.000
_cell.length_c   1.000
_cell.angle_alpha   90.00
_cell.angle_beta   90.00
_cell.angle_gamma   90.00
#
_symmetry.space_group_name_H-M   'P 1'
#
loop_
_entity.id
_entity.type
_entity.pdbx_description
1 polymer ?
#
loop_
_entity_poly.entity_id
_entity_poly.type
_entity_poly.pdbx_seq_one_letter_code
_entity_poly.pdbx_strand_id
1 'polypeptide(L)'
;MKVCELLALLRDVDPSSTVLFLEDYSDLSETDEILDVIVPDQVWTYETGRCGRERYSVRYPEPFEQRGEADGYRDVAHTTERVVLLVNGVTNYRRMRLPERLPPPRGLDDAKT
;
A
#
# COMPACT_ATOMS: atom_id res chain seq x y z
N MET A 1 13.66 -1.00 -9.89
CA MET A 1 13.64 -2.41 -9.53
C MET A 1 13.45 -3.26 -10.78
N LYS A 2 14.23 -4.32 -10.94
CA LYS A 2 13.99 -5.35 -11.95
C LYS A 2 12.81 -6.24 -11.55
N VAL A 3 12.20 -6.90 -12.53
CA VAL A 3 11.09 -7.85 -12.29
C VAL A 3 11.49 -8.96 -11.31
N CYS A 4 12.70 -9.54 -11.44
CA CYS A 4 13.15 -10.59 -10.53
C CYS A 4 13.31 -10.11 -9.08
N GLU A 5 13.73 -8.86 -8.87
CA GLU A 5 13.84 -8.24 -7.54
C GLU A 5 12.47 -8.00 -6.93
N LEU A 6 11.53 -7.48 -7.74
CA LEU A 6 10.13 -7.31 -7.34
C LEU A 6 9.50 -8.65 -6.94
N LEU A 7 9.66 -9.68 -7.77
CA LEU A 7 9.14 -11.01 -7.47
C LEU A 7 9.77 -11.61 -6.21
N ALA A 8 11.06 -11.38 -5.97
CA ALA A 8 11.72 -11.82 -4.74
C ALA A 8 11.15 -11.14 -3.49
N LEU A 9 10.83 -9.84 -3.56
CA LEU A 9 10.20 -9.09 -2.47
C LEU A 9 8.75 -9.53 -2.22
N LEU A 10 8.03 -9.92 -3.29
CA LEU A 10 6.64 -10.36 -3.21
C LEU A 10 6.46 -11.86 -2.93
N ARG A 11 7.53 -12.66 -2.96
CA ARG A 11 7.48 -14.13 -2.92
C ARG A 11 6.62 -14.69 -1.78
N ASP A 12 6.73 -14.09 -0.61
CA ASP A 12 6.07 -14.58 0.61
C ASP A 12 4.87 -13.70 1.00
N VAL A 13 4.45 -12.78 0.14
CA VAL A 13 3.29 -11.90 0.38
C VAL A 13 2.00 -12.67 0.09
N ASP A 14 0.93 -12.38 0.83
CA ASP A 14 -0.39 -12.96 0.58
C ASP A 14 -0.83 -12.60 -0.86
N PRO A 15 -1.06 -13.59 -1.74
CA PRO A 15 -1.38 -13.35 -3.14
C PRO A 15 -2.74 -12.67 -3.36
N SER A 16 -3.59 -12.60 -2.32
CA SER A 16 -4.84 -11.85 -2.34
C SER A 16 -4.69 -10.37 -1.95
N SER A 17 -3.47 -9.93 -1.62
CA SER A 17 -3.20 -8.54 -1.23
C SER A 17 -3.43 -7.57 -2.39
N THR A 18 -3.99 -6.41 -2.09
CA THR A 18 -4.14 -5.33 -3.06
C THR A 18 -2.81 -4.59 -3.25
N VAL A 19 -2.34 -4.49 -4.49
CA VAL A 19 -1.15 -3.68 -4.82
C VAL A 19 -1.58 -2.23 -5.02
N LEU A 20 -0.98 -1.32 -4.26
CA LEU A 20 -1.20 0.11 -4.32
C LEU A 20 0.05 0.81 -4.84
N PHE A 21 -0.17 1.79 -5.69
CA PHE A 21 0.87 2.70 -6.19
C PHE A 21 0.47 4.12 -5.81
N LEU A 22 1.42 4.89 -5.27
CA LEU A 22 1.22 6.29 -4.93
C LEU A 22 1.62 7.14 -6.13
N GLU A 23 0.68 7.35 -7.04
CA GLU A 23 0.84 8.25 -8.17
C GLU A 23 0.11 9.56 -7.88
N ASP A 24 0.69 10.70 -8.25
CA ASP A 24 -0.10 11.91 -8.46
C ASP A 24 0.34 12.51 -9.80
N TYR A 25 -0.63 12.65 -10.72
CA TYR A 25 -0.52 13.31 -12.03
C TYR A 25 0.72 12.97 -12.87
N SER A 26 0.96 11.70 -13.18
CA SER A 26 2.07 11.29 -14.05
C SER A 26 1.61 10.98 -15.48
N ASP A 27 2.26 11.56 -16.48
CA ASP A 27 2.13 11.11 -17.88
C ASP A 27 3.18 10.05 -18.25
N LEU A 28 3.16 9.57 -19.51
CA LEU A 28 4.10 8.53 -19.97
C LEU A 28 5.58 8.96 -19.90
N SER A 29 5.88 10.25 -19.88
CA SER A 29 7.25 10.77 -19.69
C SER A 29 7.66 10.84 -18.22
N GLU A 30 6.70 10.68 -17.31
CA GLU A 30 6.86 10.71 -15.86
C GLU A 30 6.80 9.29 -15.26
N THR A 31 6.92 8.25 -16.08
CA THR A 31 7.11 6.88 -15.60
C THR A 31 8.44 6.76 -14.88
N ASP A 32 8.41 6.33 -13.62
CA ASP A 32 9.60 6.18 -12.78
C ASP A 32 9.82 4.72 -12.36
N GLU A 33 11.07 4.40 -12.02
CA GLU A 33 11.47 3.11 -11.51
C GLU A 33 10.94 2.92 -10.08
N ILE A 34 10.32 1.76 -9.80
CA ILE A 34 9.96 1.41 -8.41
C ILE A 34 11.24 1.34 -7.59
N LEU A 35 11.31 2.17 -6.55
CA LEU A 35 12.42 2.24 -5.60
C LEU A 35 12.26 1.25 -4.46
N ASP A 36 11.02 1.03 -4.00
CA ASP A 36 10.75 0.22 -2.81
C ASP A 36 9.41 -0.51 -2.86
N VAL A 37 9.33 -1.62 -2.13
CA VAL A 37 8.13 -2.41 -1.91
C VAL A 37 7.94 -2.55 -0.42
N ILE A 38 6.89 -1.93 0.09
CA ILE A 38 6.55 -1.96 1.52
C ILE A 38 5.38 -2.90 1.71
N VAL A 39 5.52 -3.85 2.64
CA VAL A 39 4.48 -4.80 3.02
C VAL A 39 4.11 -4.50 4.47
N PRO A 40 3.00 -3.75 4.72
CA PRO A 40 2.53 -3.52 6.08
C PRO A 40 2.19 -4.84 6.79
N ASP A 41 2.51 -4.94 8.08
CA ASP A 41 2.17 -6.15 8.86
C ASP A 41 0.68 -6.22 9.20
N GLN A 42 0.03 -5.06 9.30
CA GLN A 42 -1.38 -4.93 9.63
C GLN A 42 -2.27 -4.89 8.40
N VAL A 43 -3.50 -5.38 8.54
CA VAL A 43 -4.57 -5.15 7.56
C VAL A 43 -4.98 -3.68 7.57
N TRP A 44 -5.40 -3.18 6.43
CA TRP A 44 -5.89 -1.82 6.24
C TRP A 44 -7.41 -1.82 6.10
N THR A 45 -8.02 -0.70 6.46
CA THR A 45 -9.41 -0.42 6.12
C THR A 45 -9.47 0.08 4.68
N TYR A 46 -10.31 -0.55 3.86
CA TYR A 46 -10.75 0.00 2.59
C TYR A 46 -12.16 0.54 2.76
N GLU A 47 -12.31 1.85 2.56
CA GLU A 47 -13.58 2.55 2.73
C GLU A 47 -14.01 3.14 1.39
N THR A 48 -15.31 3.03 1.10
CA THR A 48 -15.94 3.62 -0.08
C THR A 48 -17.21 4.32 0.32
N GLY A 49 -17.61 5.33 -0.44
CA GLY A 49 -18.88 6.00 -0.21
C GLY A 49 -19.03 7.22 -1.08
N ARG A 50 -19.86 8.15 -0.62
CA ARG A 50 -20.02 9.47 -1.21
C ARG A 50 -19.70 10.55 -0.18
N CYS A 51 -18.98 11.59 -0.61
CA CYS A 51 -18.84 12.82 0.14
C CYS A 51 -19.46 13.95 -0.72
N GLY A 52 -20.56 14.52 -0.26
CA GLY A 52 -21.38 15.41 -1.08
C GLY A 52 -21.93 14.69 -2.31
N ARG A 53 -21.50 15.09 -3.52
CA ARG A 53 -21.91 14.46 -4.80
C ARG A 53 -20.86 13.51 -5.36
N GLU A 54 -19.66 13.52 -4.82
CA GLU A 54 -18.52 12.79 -5.35
C GLU A 54 -18.44 11.41 -4.69
N ARG A 55 -18.09 10.41 -5.48
CA ARG A 55 -17.74 9.09 -4.95
C ARG A 55 -16.29 9.15 -4.48
N TYR A 56 -16.00 8.50 -3.37
CA TYR A 56 -14.63 8.34 -2.90
C TYR A 56 -14.34 6.88 -2.59
N SER A 57 -13.06 6.57 -2.62
CA SER A 57 -12.49 5.35 -2.09
C SER A 57 -11.16 5.70 -1.43
N VAL A 58 -10.90 5.14 -0.25
CA VAL A 58 -9.69 5.45 0.52
C VAL A 58 -9.24 4.21 1.26
N ARG A 59 -7.92 4.10 1.45
CA ARG A 59 -7.29 3.05 2.24
C ARG A 59 -6.47 3.68 3.33
N TYR A 60 -6.64 3.19 4.54
CA TYR A 60 -5.90 3.69 5.69
C TYR A 60 -5.61 2.58 6.70
N PRO A 61 -4.49 2.66 7.43
CA PRO A 61 -4.05 1.62 8.35
C PRO A 61 -4.89 1.55 9.63
N GLU A 62 -5.63 2.59 9.98
CA GLU A 62 -6.46 2.64 11.19
C GLU A 62 -7.73 1.79 11.08
N PRO A 63 -8.28 1.32 12.23
CA PRO A 63 -9.62 0.74 12.27
C PRO A 63 -10.67 1.70 11.73
N PHE A 64 -11.69 1.18 11.05
CA PHE A 64 -12.79 1.99 10.55
C PHE A 64 -13.49 2.73 11.70
N GLU A 65 -13.64 4.04 11.52
CA GLU A 65 -14.50 4.88 12.37
C GLU A 65 -15.64 5.45 11.51
N GLN A 66 -16.88 5.30 11.98
CA GLN A 66 -18.04 5.70 11.21
C GLN A 66 -18.05 7.22 11.00
N ARG A 67 -18.03 7.63 9.74
CA ARG A 67 -18.20 9.04 9.34
C ARG A 67 -19.66 9.46 9.48
N GLY A 68 -19.88 10.66 10.00
CA GLY A 68 -21.22 11.19 10.22
C GLY A 68 -21.85 11.72 8.93
N GLU A 69 -23.16 11.53 8.78
CA GLU A 69 -23.93 12.17 7.70
C GLU A 69 -23.89 13.71 7.78
N ALA A 70 -23.70 14.25 8.99
CA ALA A 70 -23.52 15.69 9.23
C ALA A 70 -22.31 16.25 8.48
N ASP A 71 -21.28 15.42 8.25
CA ASP A 71 -20.06 15.78 7.54
C ASP A 71 -20.18 15.52 6.02
N GLY A 72 -21.37 15.21 5.52
CA GLY A 72 -21.66 15.02 4.10
C GLY A 72 -21.36 13.62 3.55
N TYR A 73 -20.99 12.67 4.43
CA TYR A 73 -20.72 11.29 4.06
C TYR A 73 -22.01 10.46 3.97
N ARG A 74 -22.15 9.70 2.88
CA ARG A 74 -23.32 8.84 2.62
C ARG A 74 -22.89 7.53 1.98
N ASP A 75 -23.73 6.51 2.15
CA ASP A 75 -23.53 5.17 1.58
C ASP A 75 -22.14 4.59 1.92
N VAL A 76 -21.64 4.89 3.13
CA VAL A 76 -20.30 4.48 3.55
C VAL A 76 -20.28 2.98 3.82
N ALA A 77 -19.43 2.27 3.08
CA ALA A 77 -19.14 0.86 3.28
C ALA A 77 -17.64 0.67 3.48
N HIS A 78 -17.28 -0.32 4.29
CA HIS A 78 -15.87 -0.63 4.55
C HIS A 78 -15.62 -2.14 4.58
N THR A 79 -14.40 -2.51 4.22
CA THR A 79 -13.84 -3.85 4.35
C THR A 79 -12.43 -3.77 4.92
N THR A 80 -11.89 -4.90 5.39
CA THR A 80 -10.46 -5.01 5.74
C THR A 80 -9.72 -5.79 4.66
N GLU A 81 -8.50 -5.36 4.33
CA GLU A 81 -7.68 -6.02 3.31
C GLU A 81 -6.19 -5.95 3.63
N ARG A 82 -5.41 -6.89 3.08
CA ARG A 82 -3.95 -6.78 3.05
C ARG A 82 -3.54 -5.95 1.84
N VAL A 83 -2.49 -5.15 2.01
CA VAL A 83 -1.99 -4.27 0.95
C VAL A 83 -0.49 -4.43 0.75
N VAL A 84 -0.03 -4.06 -0.43
CA VAL A 84 1.38 -3.88 -0.78
C VAL A 84 1.53 -2.50 -1.35
N LEU A 85 2.52 -1.72 -0.89
CA LEU A 85 2.79 -0.39 -1.41
C LEU A 85 4.01 -0.45 -2.34
N LEU A 86 3.82 0.01 -3.58
CA LEU A 86 4.90 0.29 -4.52
C LEU A 86 5.25 1.77 -4.43
N VAL A 87 6.54 2.05 -4.24
CA VAL A 87 7.04 3.39 -3.98
C VAL A 87 8.12 3.77 -4.99
N ASN A 88 7.98 4.93 -5.61
CA ASN A 88 8.94 5.51 -6.55
C ASN A 88 9.70 6.73 -5.97
N GLY A 89 9.56 7.03 -4.67
CA GLY A 89 10.17 8.23 -4.08
C GLY A 89 10.18 8.23 -2.55
N VAL A 90 10.55 9.36 -1.96
CA VAL A 90 10.47 9.54 -0.49
C VAL A 90 9.00 9.66 -0.08
N THR A 91 8.49 8.64 0.62
CA THR A 91 7.13 8.68 1.18
C THR A 91 7.16 9.02 2.66
N ASN A 92 6.04 9.55 3.16
CA ASN A 92 5.87 9.74 4.59
C ASN A 92 5.61 8.43 5.35
N TYR A 93 5.42 7.30 4.65
CA TYR A 93 5.09 6.02 5.27
C TYR A 93 6.06 5.63 6.40
N ARG A 94 7.37 5.64 6.12
CA ARG A 94 8.40 5.33 7.13
C ARG A 94 8.50 6.36 8.25
N ARG A 95 8.08 7.60 8.00
CA ARG A 95 8.00 8.64 9.05
C ARG A 95 6.83 8.39 9.99
N MET A 96 5.77 7.71 9.52
CA MET A 96 4.61 7.33 10.34
C MET A 96 4.92 6.17 11.30
N ARG A 97 6.09 5.51 11.16
CA ARG A 97 6.54 4.40 12.02
C ARG A 97 5.52 3.26 12.13
N LEU A 98 4.82 2.98 11.04
CA LEU A 98 3.89 1.86 10.96
C LEU A 98 4.67 0.54 10.93
N PRO A 99 4.11 -0.54 11.50
CA PRO A 99 4.70 -1.88 11.40
C PRO A 99 4.84 -2.32 9.95
N GLU A 100 6.05 -2.72 9.58
CA GLU A 100 6.41 -3.23 8.25
C GLU A 100 6.96 -4.64 8.41
N ARG A 101 6.54 -5.52 7.50
CA ARG A 101 7.20 -6.80 7.36
C ARG A 101 8.61 -6.54 6.88
N LEU A 102 9.59 -6.92 7.70
CA LEU A 102 10.97 -6.89 7.25
C LEU A 102 11.12 -7.81 6.04
N PRO A 103 11.78 -7.36 4.96
CA PRO A 103 12.13 -8.27 3.88
C PRO A 103 12.96 -9.41 4.48
N PRO A 104 12.85 -10.64 3.94
CA PRO A 104 13.71 -11.72 4.37
C PRO A 104 15.17 -11.25 4.28
N PRO A 105 16.04 -11.61 5.25
CA PRO A 105 17.45 -11.27 5.16
C PRO A 105 17.94 -11.74 3.79
N ARG A 106 18.57 -10.84 3.02
CA ARG A 106 19.23 -11.23 1.78
C ARG A 106 20.22 -12.32 2.18
N GLY A 107 19.98 -13.54 1.71
CA GLY A 107 20.84 -14.67 2.01
C GLY A 107 22.28 -14.32 1.67
N LEU A 108 23.19 -14.58 2.61
CA LEU A 108 24.61 -14.82 2.34
C LEU A 108 24.72 -16.09 1.48
N ASP A 109 24.28 -16.04 0.23
CA ASP A 109 24.62 -17.06 -0.76
C ASP A 109 25.97 -16.66 -1.38
N ASP A 110 27.03 -16.77 -0.59
CA ASP A 110 28.43 -16.77 -1.04
C ASP A 110 29.34 -17.18 0.13
N ALA A 111 29.13 -18.37 0.70
CA ALA A 111 30.18 -19.08 1.45
C ALA A 111 29.76 -20.53 1.75
N LYS A 112 30.03 -21.44 0.83
CA LYS A 112 31.00 -22.53 1.06
C LYS A 112 31.11 -23.45 -0.16
N THR A 113 32.37 -23.58 -0.55
CA THR A 113 33.02 -24.57 -1.41
C THR A 113 32.55 -26.01 -1.14
#